data_AF-A0AB37ZAX4-F1
#
_entry.id   AF-A0AB37ZAX4-F1
#
_cell.length_a   1.000
_cell.length_b   1.000
_cell.length_c   1.000
_cell.angle_alpha   90.00
_cell.angle_beta   90.00
_cell.angle_gamma   90.00
#
_symmetry.space_group_name_H-M   'P 1'
#
loop_
_entity.id
_entity.type
_entity.pdbx_description
1 polymer ?
#
loop_
_entity_poly.entity_id
_entity_poly.type
_entity_poly.pdbx_seq_one_letter_code
_entity_poly.pdbx_strand_id
1 'polypeptide(L)'
;MLRLVTLVVASLLLAACKEEKAPEFPTVDLHGRLVVDQEMTDSRQAQGIQGEYFKRVLTVNGQDMAFADFIKQYCADSNTRNETCLKAFRIKKIDDVSGATRFLPNGL
;
A
#
# COMPACT_ATOMS: atom_id res chain seq x y z
N MET A 1 -23.72 46.93 -36.08
CA MET A 1 -24.39 45.75 -35.49
C MET A 1 -23.31 44.76 -35.06
N LEU A 2 -22.93 44.77 -33.79
CA LEU A 2 -21.77 44.04 -33.26
C LEU A 2 -22.19 43.39 -31.93
N ARG A 3 -23.00 42.33 -31.97
CA ARG A 3 -23.61 41.74 -30.77
C ARG A 3 -23.70 40.20 -30.76
N LEU A 4 -22.88 39.50 -31.55
CA LEU A 4 -22.97 38.03 -31.66
C LEU A 4 -21.65 37.27 -31.44
N VAL A 5 -20.55 37.93 -31.07
CA VAL A 5 -19.24 37.26 -30.93
C VAL A 5 -18.93 36.80 -29.49
N THR A 6 -19.72 37.22 -28.50
CA THR A 6 -19.41 37.00 -27.07
C THR A 6 -19.86 35.66 -26.47
N LEU A 7 -20.47 34.76 -27.25
CA LEU A 7 -21.02 33.49 -26.71
C LEU A 7 -20.14 32.24 -26.94
N VAL A 8 -19.03 32.35 -27.68
CA VAL A 8 -18.22 31.16 -28.04
C VAL A 8 -17.04 30.91 -27.08
N VAL A 9 -16.71 31.85 -26.19
CA VAL A 9 -15.54 31.70 -25.29
C VAL A 9 -15.87 30.94 -24.00
N ALA A 10 -17.16 30.81 -23.65
CA ALA A 10 -17.56 30.14 -22.40
C ALA A 10 -17.53 28.60 -22.49
N SER A 11 -17.56 28.01 -23.69
CA SER A 11 -17.60 26.55 -23.88
C SER A 11 -16.22 25.88 -23.86
N LEU A 12 -15.11 26.62 -24.01
CA LEU A 12 -13.76 26.05 -23.93
C LEU A 12 -13.25 25.84 -22.50
N LEU A 13 -13.89 26.44 -21.49
CA LEU A 13 -13.47 26.28 -20.09
C LEU A 13 -14.00 25.00 -19.42
N LEU A 14 -14.95 24.30 -20.04
CA LEU A 14 -15.51 23.05 -19.52
C LEU A 14 -14.79 21.78 -20.00
N ALA A 15 -13.90 21.88 -21.01
CA ALA A 15 -13.16 20.74 -21.54
C ALA A 15 -11.87 20.42 -20.74
N ALA A 16 -11.55 21.21 -19.70
CA ALA A 16 -10.36 21.04 -18.88
C ALA A 16 -10.62 20.30 -17.55
N CYS A 17 -11.80 19.71 -17.36
CA CYS A 17 -11.96 18.63 -16.39
C CYS A 17 -11.24 17.39 -16.93
N LYS A 18 -9.90 17.40 -16.86
CA LYS A 18 -9.16 16.16 -16.75
C LYS A 18 -9.70 15.50 -15.50
N GLU A 19 -10.49 14.46 -15.70
CA GLU A 19 -10.75 13.45 -14.68
C GLU A 19 -9.36 13.01 -14.20
N GLU A 20 -8.89 13.60 -13.11
CA GLU A 20 -7.76 13.08 -12.35
C GLU A 20 -8.24 11.72 -11.85
N LYS A 21 -8.01 10.70 -12.68
CA LYS A 21 -8.20 9.31 -12.34
C LYS A 21 -7.48 9.15 -11.00
N ALA A 22 -8.25 8.97 -9.92
CA ALA A 22 -7.69 8.80 -8.59
C ALA A 22 -6.55 7.78 -8.72
N PRO A 23 -5.37 8.05 -8.11
CA PRO A 23 -4.20 7.21 -8.29
C PRO A 23 -4.62 5.75 -8.13
N GLU A 24 -4.42 4.98 -9.20
CA GLU A 24 -4.98 3.64 -9.32
C GLU A 24 -4.38 2.80 -8.21
N PHE A 25 -5.18 2.52 -7.17
CA PHE A 25 -4.71 1.78 -6.01
C PHE A 25 -4.41 0.36 -6.47
N PRO A 26 -3.20 -0.16 -6.26
CA PRO A 26 -2.82 -1.45 -6.83
C PRO A 26 -3.69 -2.55 -6.21
N THR A 27 -4.21 -3.42 -7.07
CA THR A 27 -4.77 -4.70 -6.61
C THR A 27 -3.59 -5.58 -6.20
N VAL A 28 -3.45 -5.84 -4.91
CA VAL A 28 -2.32 -6.58 -4.34
C VAL A 28 -2.82 -7.65 -3.37
N ASP A 29 -2.18 -8.82 -3.41
CA ASP A 29 -2.35 -9.83 -2.38
C ASP A 29 -1.48 -9.48 -1.17
N LEU A 30 -2.12 -9.08 -0.07
CA LEU A 30 -1.44 -8.69 1.16
C LEU A 30 -0.85 -9.87 1.94
N HIS A 31 -1.15 -11.12 1.56
CA HIS A 31 -0.43 -12.26 2.12
C HIS A 31 1.03 -12.25 1.67
N GLY A 32 1.28 -11.88 0.41
CA GLY A 32 2.62 -11.84 -0.17
C GLY A 32 3.41 -13.14 0.06
N ARG A 33 4.73 -13.02 -0.03
CA ARG A 33 5.66 -14.08 0.35
C ARG A 33 6.41 -13.72 1.63
N LEU A 34 6.81 -14.75 2.35
CA LEU A 34 7.66 -14.62 3.52
C LEU A 34 9.11 -14.86 3.11
N VAL A 35 9.98 -13.93 3.50
CA VAL A 35 11.42 -14.01 3.27
C VAL A 35 12.10 -13.83 4.61
N VAL A 36 13.19 -14.54 4.86
CA VAL A 36 13.97 -14.39 6.09
C VAL A 36 14.45 -12.94 6.22
N ASP A 37 14.19 -12.36 7.38
CA ASP A 37 14.75 -11.09 7.79
C ASP A 37 16.07 -11.37 8.52
N GLN A 38 17.16 -11.34 7.76
CA GLN A 38 18.49 -11.65 8.29
C GLN A 38 18.90 -10.68 9.41
N GLU A 39 18.57 -9.39 9.28
CA GLU A 39 18.91 -8.38 10.28
C GLU A 39 18.20 -8.65 11.60
N MET A 40 16.89 -8.91 11.55
CA MET A 40 16.12 -9.25 12.74
C MET A 40 16.55 -10.60 13.33
N THR A 41 16.81 -11.58 12.47
CA THR A 41 17.26 -12.92 12.87
C THR A 41 18.59 -12.83 13.63
N ASP A 42 19.59 -12.16 13.06
CA ASP A 42 20.91 -11.99 13.68
C ASP A 42 20.81 -11.22 14.99
N SER A 43 20.00 -10.16 15.02
CA SER A 43 19.77 -9.35 16.23
C SER A 43 19.17 -10.19 17.38
N ARG A 44 18.20 -11.07 17.08
CA ARG A 44 17.54 -11.93 18.06
C ARG A 44 18.44 -13.08 18.51
N GLN A 45 19.18 -13.67 17.59
CA GLN A 45 20.15 -14.71 17.90
C GLN A 45 21.30 -14.19 18.77
N ALA A 46 21.76 -12.95 18.56
CA ALA A 46 22.72 -12.28 19.43
C ALA A 46 22.19 -12.07 20.87
N GLN A 47 20.87 -12.05 21.06
CA GLN A 47 20.19 -12.01 22.37
C GLN A 47 19.91 -13.41 22.95
N GLY A 48 20.40 -14.47 22.30
CA GLY A 48 20.17 -15.86 22.71
C GLY A 48 18.81 -16.43 22.32
N ILE A 49 18.02 -15.72 21.50
CA ILE A 49 16.72 -16.18 21.03
C ILE A 49 16.91 -16.94 19.72
N GLN A 50 16.57 -18.22 19.71
CA GLN A 50 16.70 -19.09 18.54
C GLN A 50 15.49 -18.97 17.60
N GLY A 51 15.74 -19.14 16.30
CA GLY A 51 14.72 -19.14 15.25
C GLY A 51 15.03 -18.18 14.10
N GLU A 52 14.33 -18.37 12.99
CA GLU A 52 14.31 -17.44 11.86
C GLU A 52 13.13 -16.49 12.01
N TYR A 53 13.37 -15.21 11.75
CA TYR A 53 12.33 -14.19 11.67
C TYR A 53 12.07 -13.86 10.21
N PHE A 54 10.81 -13.63 9.87
CA PHE A 54 10.40 -13.38 8.49
C PHE A 54 9.87 -11.96 8.34
N LYS A 55 10.10 -11.41 7.16
CA LYS A 55 9.46 -10.20 6.64
C LYS A 55 8.60 -10.53 5.44
N ARG A 56 7.60 -9.70 5.22
CA ARG A 56 6.65 -9.85 4.13
C ARG A 56 7.06 -9.03 2.91
N VAL A 57 7.06 -9.67 1.76
CA VAL A 57 7.31 -9.03 0.46
C VAL A 57 6.07 -9.23 -0.40
N LEU A 58 5.55 -8.12 -0.92
CA LEU A 58 4.38 -8.09 -1.79
C LEU A 58 4.84 -8.04 -3.25
N THR A 59 4.03 -8.59 -4.15
CA THR A 59 4.17 -8.36 -5.59
C THR A 59 3.16 -7.29 -6.00
N VAL A 60 3.66 -6.08 -6.26
CA VAL A 60 2.87 -4.91 -6.65
C VAL A 60 3.19 -4.59 -8.10
N ASN A 61 2.20 -4.66 -8.99
CA ASN A 61 2.38 -4.41 -10.43
C ASN A 61 3.51 -5.25 -11.07
N GLY A 62 3.67 -6.50 -10.63
CA GLY A 62 4.70 -7.41 -11.13
C GLY A 62 6.10 -7.16 -10.57
N GLN A 63 6.26 -6.22 -9.62
CA GLN A 63 7.52 -5.95 -8.94
C GLN A 63 7.45 -6.29 -7.47
N ASP A 64 8.58 -6.71 -6.92
CA ASP A 64 8.68 -7.03 -5.51
C ASP A 64 8.85 -5.75 -4.68
N MET A 65 8.06 -5.63 -3.64
CA MET A 65 8.03 -4.48 -2.75
C MET A 65 8.00 -4.95 -1.30
N ALA A 66 8.83 -4.38 -0.44
CA ALA A 66 8.75 -4.66 0.98
C ALA A 66 7.41 -4.17 1.53
N PHE A 67 6.81 -4.93 2.45
CA PHE A 67 5.50 -4.58 2.99
C PHE A 67 5.46 -3.20 3.67
N ALA A 68 6.55 -2.81 4.33
CA ALA A 68 6.68 -1.48 4.93
C ALA A 68 6.67 -0.37 3.88
N ASP A 69 7.31 -0.58 2.72
CA ASP A 69 7.33 0.38 1.61
C ASP A 69 5.95 0.54 0.98
N PHE A 70 5.22 -0.57 0.83
CA PHE A 70 3.84 -0.55 0.37
C PHE A 70 2.96 0.32 1.27
N ILE A 71 3.03 0.13 2.59
CA ILE A 71 2.27 0.94 3.54
C ILE A 71 2.64 2.41 3.44
N LYS A 72 3.95 2.72 3.36
CA LYS A 72 4.42 4.10 3.26
C LYS A 72 3.97 4.78 1.96
N GLN A 73 3.99 4.07 0.85
CA GLN A 73 3.69 4.60 -0.47
C GLN A 73 2.19 4.73 -0.74
N TYR A 74 1.41 3.73 -0.36
CA TYR A 74 -0.02 3.65 -0.72
C TYR A 74 -0.96 3.92 0.46
N CYS A 75 -0.49 3.75 1.70
CA CYS A 75 -1.30 3.87 2.91
C CYS A 75 -0.72 4.91 3.89
N ALA A 76 -0.31 6.07 3.37
CA ALA A 76 0.29 7.13 4.19
C ALA A 76 -0.70 7.75 5.20
N ASP A 77 -2.00 7.74 4.89
CA ASP A 77 -3.06 8.22 5.78
C ASP A 77 -3.58 7.09 6.68
N SER A 78 -3.38 7.24 7.99
CA SER A 78 -3.88 6.31 9.00
C SER A 78 -5.40 6.35 9.19
N ASN A 79 -6.08 7.39 8.70
CA ASN A 79 -7.55 7.53 8.73
C ASN A 79 -8.22 7.11 7.41
N THR A 80 -7.48 6.41 6.53
CA THR A 80 -7.98 5.94 5.25
C THR A 80 -9.21 5.03 5.40
N ARG A 81 -10.16 5.18 4.46
CA ARG A 81 -11.30 4.27 4.29
C ARG A 81 -11.03 3.18 3.25
N ASN A 82 -9.82 3.12 2.72
CA ASN A 82 -9.43 2.10 1.75
C ASN A 82 -9.28 0.75 2.46
N GLU A 83 -10.09 -0.24 2.08
CA GLU A 83 -10.09 -1.58 2.67
C GLU A 83 -8.72 -2.27 2.61
N THR A 84 -7.98 -2.11 1.51
CA THR A 84 -6.63 -2.68 1.39
C THR A 84 -5.68 -2.08 2.41
N CYS A 85 -5.73 -0.76 2.64
CA CYS A 85 -4.92 -0.14 3.68
C CYS A 85 -5.35 -0.54 5.09
N LEU A 86 -6.65 -0.64 5.36
CA LEU A 86 -7.15 -1.12 6.65
C LEU A 86 -6.66 -2.53 6.95
N LYS A 87 -6.70 -3.42 5.96
CA LYS A 87 -6.16 -4.79 6.04
C LYS A 87 -4.63 -4.78 6.21
N ALA A 88 -3.92 -3.96 5.44
CA ALA A 88 -2.47 -3.82 5.54
C ALA A 88 -2.04 -3.36 6.95
N PHE A 89 -2.72 -2.38 7.55
CA PHE A 89 -2.41 -1.96 8.91
C PHE A 89 -2.64 -3.05 9.96
N ARG A 90 -3.71 -3.85 9.80
CA ARG A 90 -3.96 -5.00 10.69
C ARG A 90 -2.87 -6.05 10.56
N ILE A 91 -2.46 -6.39 9.34
CA ILE A 91 -1.34 -7.31 9.08
C ILE A 91 -0.04 -6.75 9.66
N LYS A 92 0.24 -5.46 9.45
CA LYS A 92 1.43 -4.80 10.00
C LYS A 92 1.50 -4.95 11.52
N LYS A 93 0.39 -4.76 12.21
CA LYS A 93 0.33 -4.92 13.66
C LYS A 93 0.66 -6.36 14.11
N ILE A 94 0.24 -7.37 13.34
CA ILE A 94 0.57 -8.78 13.61
C ILE A 94 2.07 -9.02 13.36
N ASP A 95 2.56 -8.58 12.20
CA ASP A 95 3.94 -8.74 11.78
C ASP A 95 4.92 -8.02 12.74
N ASP A 96 4.55 -6.83 13.27
CA ASP A 96 5.38 -6.07 14.23
C ASP A 96 5.51 -6.77 15.60
N VAL A 97 4.50 -7.54 16.02
CA VAL A 97 4.48 -8.21 17.33
C VAL A 97 5.17 -9.57 17.27
N SER A 98 4.91 -10.33 16.21
CA SER A 98 5.29 -11.76 16.13
C SER A 98 6.25 -12.10 14.99
N GLY A 99 6.63 -11.13 14.16
CA GLY A 99 7.25 -11.38 12.87
C GLY A 99 6.21 -11.77 11.82
N ALA A 100 6.58 -11.69 10.53
CA ALA A 100 5.64 -12.01 9.47
C ALA A 100 5.26 -13.51 9.49
N THR A 101 3.97 -13.80 9.49
CA THR A 101 3.43 -15.17 9.55
C THR A 101 2.54 -15.50 8.37
N ARG A 102 2.46 -16.80 8.05
CA ARG A 102 1.53 -17.34 7.05
C ARG A 102 0.10 -17.47 7.58
N PHE A 103 -0.06 -17.47 8.90
CA PHE A 103 -1.34 -17.66 9.57
C PHE A 103 -1.94 -16.32 9.91
N LEU A 104 -2.58 -15.70 8.93
CA LEU A 104 -3.36 -14.47 9.14
C LEU A 104 -4.79 -14.81 9.59
N PRO A 105 -5.40 -14.02 10.48
CA PRO A 105 -6.81 -14.16 10.84
C PRO A 105 -7.74 -14.16 9.63
N ASN A 106 -8.80 -14.97 9.69
CA ASN A 106 -9.84 -14.99 8.67
C ASN A 106 -10.51 -13.62 8.55
N GLY A 107 -10.80 -13.18 7.32
CA GLY A 107 -11.44 -11.89 7.05
C GLY A 107 -10.47 -10.70 6.93
N LEU A 108 -9.16 -10.97 6.90
CA LEU A 108 -8.15 -10.05 6.37
C LEU A 108 -8.14 -10.02 4.84
#